data_AF-A0A9W9CUX0-F1
#
_entry.id   AF-A0A9W9CUX0-F1
#
_cell.length_a   1.000
_cell.length_b   1.000
_cell.length_c   1.000
_cell.angle_alpha   90.00
_cell.angle_beta   90.00
_cell.angle_gamma   90.00
#
_symmetry.space_group_name_H-M   'P 1'
#
loop_
_entity.id
_entity.type
_entity.pdbx_description
1 polymer ?
#
loop_
_entity_poly.entity_id
_entity_poly.type
_entity_poly.pdbx_seq_one_letter_code
_entity_poly.pdbx_strand_id
1 'polypeptide(L)'
;MTAKTRLLASDLTTPSLLDSTKISAFCFPVGITTPTVKEIRLAADCFVQVIDIENLSRSRWEQIDELEAIERGEQTRGREVIRLPVGGEGDEDGEERASARPSEATARPQAQPVGSAKTATHRLVLQDSKGQKVYGLELVRLPEIAMGTLSIGAKILLKKGTVVARGNVLLHPKNVQCLGGKIEAWHKAWLEGRLARLKEVIAAGSQE
;
A
#
# COMPACT_ATOMS: atom_id res chain seq x y z
N MET A 1 15.69 -5.91 18.42
CA MET A 1 15.26 -6.30 17.06
C MET A 1 15.31 -7.83 16.95
N THR A 2 14.21 -8.49 16.54
CA THR A 2 14.13 -9.97 16.47
C THR A 2 14.38 -10.49 15.05
N ALA A 3 14.67 -11.79 14.91
CA ALA A 3 14.80 -12.44 13.59
C ALA A 3 13.53 -12.29 12.73
N LYS A 4 12.35 -12.41 13.36
CA LYS A 4 11.05 -12.17 12.70
C LYS A 4 10.95 -10.76 12.12
N THR A 5 11.33 -9.74 12.89
CA THR A 5 11.27 -8.35 12.43
C THR A 5 12.20 -8.11 11.24
N ARG A 6 13.41 -8.70 11.24
CA ARG A 6 14.32 -8.60 10.09
C ARG A 6 13.74 -9.25 8.85
N LEU A 7 13.21 -10.47 8.96
CA LEU A 7 12.61 -11.18 7.84
C LEU A 7 11.43 -10.41 7.23
N LEU A 8 10.58 -9.81 8.06
CA LEU A 8 9.46 -8.99 7.59
C LEU A 8 9.91 -7.70 6.86
N ALA A 9 11.11 -7.21 7.17
CA ALA A 9 11.71 -6.03 6.54
C ALA A 9 12.64 -6.36 5.35
N SER A 10 12.92 -7.63 5.08
CA SER A 10 13.77 -8.09 3.97
C SER A 10 12.96 -8.33 2.70
N ASP A 11 13.61 -8.26 1.55
CA ASP A 11 13.07 -8.70 0.26
C ASP A 11 13.13 -10.22 0.16
N LEU A 12 11.98 -10.89 -0.04
CA LEU A 12 11.91 -12.36 -0.15
C LEU A 12 12.70 -12.93 -1.33
N THR A 13 13.01 -12.11 -2.33
CA THR A 13 13.79 -12.52 -3.50
C THR A 13 15.30 -12.47 -3.27
N THR A 14 15.74 -11.98 -2.09
CA THR A 14 17.15 -11.92 -1.72
C THR A 14 17.76 -13.33 -1.74
N PRO A 15 18.84 -13.56 -2.51
CA PRO A 15 19.52 -14.85 -2.53
C PRO A 15 19.95 -15.28 -1.13
N SER A 16 19.82 -16.58 -0.84
CA SER A 16 20.23 -17.18 0.46
C SER A 16 19.44 -16.72 1.69
N LEU A 17 18.39 -15.88 1.54
CA LEU A 17 17.50 -15.53 2.65
C LEU A 17 16.63 -16.71 3.08
N LEU A 18 16.14 -17.47 2.12
CA LEU A 18 15.32 -18.67 2.31
C LEU A 18 16.06 -19.90 1.79
N ASP A 19 15.78 -21.04 2.40
CA ASP A 19 16.30 -22.34 1.96
C ASP A 19 15.84 -22.64 0.53
N SER A 20 16.79 -22.65 -0.41
CA SER A 20 16.54 -22.84 -1.84
C SER A 20 15.91 -24.20 -2.16
N THR A 21 16.13 -25.21 -1.33
CA THR A 21 15.53 -26.54 -1.49
C THR A 21 14.04 -26.55 -1.18
N LYS A 22 13.57 -25.62 -0.33
CA LYS A 22 12.18 -25.55 0.15
C LYS A 22 11.37 -24.43 -0.48
N ILE A 23 12.03 -23.42 -1.05
CA ILE A 23 11.36 -22.22 -1.58
C ILE A 23 10.27 -22.55 -2.62
N SER A 24 10.51 -23.57 -3.45
CA SER A 24 9.56 -24.00 -4.49
C SER A 24 8.24 -24.51 -3.94
N ALA A 25 8.21 -25.03 -2.70
CA ALA A 25 6.99 -25.51 -2.08
C ALA A 25 6.05 -24.38 -1.60
N PHE A 26 6.58 -23.16 -1.47
CA PHE A 26 5.87 -21.99 -0.95
C PHE A 26 5.75 -20.85 -1.96
N CYS A 27 6.04 -21.13 -3.23
CA CYS A 27 5.99 -20.19 -4.34
C CYS A 27 4.77 -20.44 -5.22
N PHE A 28 4.48 -19.51 -6.12
CA PHE A 28 3.41 -19.68 -7.06
C PHE A 28 3.68 -20.84 -8.03
N PRO A 29 2.63 -21.56 -8.47
CA PRO A 29 2.77 -22.52 -9.57
C PRO A 29 3.13 -21.82 -10.88
N VAL A 30 3.84 -22.54 -11.75
CA VAL A 30 4.14 -22.07 -13.10
C VAL A 30 2.84 -21.79 -13.85
N GLY A 31 2.78 -20.68 -14.59
CA GLY A 31 1.60 -20.30 -15.36
C GLY A 31 0.45 -19.73 -14.54
N ILE A 32 0.66 -19.33 -13.28
CA ILE A 32 -0.38 -18.71 -12.44
C ILE A 32 -1.01 -17.46 -13.06
N THR A 33 -0.26 -16.75 -13.90
CA THR A 33 -0.68 -15.51 -14.57
C THR A 33 -1.44 -15.74 -15.87
N THR A 34 -1.61 -17.00 -16.29
CA THR A 34 -2.24 -17.32 -17.58
C THR A 34 -3.74 -16.96 -17.57
N PRO A 35 -4.19 -16.02 -18.41
CA PRO A 35 -5.57 -15.53 -18.37
C PRO A 35 -6.58 -16.49 -19.01
N THR A 36 -6.11 -17.45 -19.82
CA THR A 36 -6.96 -18.46 -20.47
C THR A 36 -7.48 -19.51 -19.50
N VAL A 37 -6.81 -19.69 -18.34
CA VAL A 37 -7.27 -20.61 -17.30
C VAL A 37 -8.33 -19.92 -16.45
N LYS A 38 -9.53 -20.52 -16.42
CA LYS A 38 -10.67 -19.97 -15.67
C LYS A 38 -10.38 -19.85 -14.18
N GLU A 39 -9.89 -20.93 -13.57
CA GLU A 39 -9.62 -21.01 -12.14
C GLU A 39 -8.49 -22.01 -11.86
N ILE A 40 -7.59 -21.63 -10.96
CA ILE A 40 -6.56 -22.47 -10.34
C ILE A 40 -6.69 -22.31 -8.83
N ARG A 41 -6.45 -23.38 -8.07
CA ARG A 41 -6.35 -23.29 -6.60
C ARG A 41 -4.92 -23.55 -6.18
N LEU A 42 -4.40 -22.74 -5.26
CA LEU A 42 -3.06 -22.94 -4.72
C LEU A 42 -2.98 -24.30 -4.02
N ALA A 43 -2.03 -25.14 -4.42
CA ALA A 43 -1.85 -26.48 -3.86
C ALA A 43 -1.24 -26.47 -2.45
N ALA A 44 -0.52 -25.41 -2.11
CA ALA A 44 0.17 -25.19 -0.85
C ALA A 44 0.02 -23.72 -0.42
N ASP A 45 0.49 -23.44 0.79
CA ASP A 45 0.60 -22.09 1.31
C ASP A 45 1.70 -21.33 0.55
N CYS A 46 1.45 -20.07 0.17
CA CYS A 46 2.41 -19.24 -0.54
C CYS A 46 2.71 -17.96 0.24
N PHE A 47 4.00 -17.67 0.44
CA PHE A 47 4.44 -16.39 1.01
C PHE A 47 4.73 -15.41 -0.10
N VAL A 48 4.10 -14.25 0.00
CA VAL A 48 4.23 -13.18 -0.99
C VAL A 48 4.55 -11.86 -0.32
N GLN A 49 5.11 -10.95 -1.09
CA GLN A 49 5.34 -9.58 -0.70
C GLN A 49 4.58 -8.62 -1.61
N VAL A 50 4.12 -7.51 -1.04
CA VAL A 50 3.37 -6.48 -1.76
C VAL A 50 4.35 -5.56 -2.49
N ILE A 51 4.22 -5.46 -3.80
CA ILE A 51 5.02 -4.56 -4.66
C ILE A 51 4.26 -3.27 -4.94
N ASP A 52 2.94 -3.35 -5.08
CA ASP A 52 2.09 -2.22 -5.40
C ASP A 52 0.69 -2.40 -4.82
N ILE A 53 -0.01 -1.29 -4.58
CA ILE A 53 -1.40 -1.23 -4.13
C ILE A 53 -2.11 -0.07 -4.83
N GLU A 54 -3.27 -0.34 -5.41
CA GLU A 54 -4.14 0.65 -6.04
C GLU A 54 -5.53 0.55 -5.44
N ASN A 55 -6.12 1.69 -5.08
CA ASN A 55 -7.53 1.76 -4.71
C ASN A 55 -8.37 1.95 -5.98
N LEU A 56 -9.14 0.92 -6.34
CA LEU A 56 -9.99 0.91 -7.53
C LEU A 56 -11.33 1.63 -7.30
N SER A 57 -11.68 1.95 -6.06
CA SER A 57 -12.94 2.62 -5.72
C SER A 57 -12.86 4.14 -5.80
N ARG A 58 -11.68 4.73 -6.01
CA ARG A 58 -11.49 6.17 -6.18
C ARG A 58 -10.96 6.46 -7.58
N SER A 59 -11.42 7.55 -8.18
CA SER A 59 -10.92 7.93 -9.50
C SER A 59 -9.43 8.28 -9.43
N ARG A 60 -8.70 8.06 -10.53
CA ARG A 60 -7.27 8.43 -10.59
C ARG A 60 -7.09 9.95 -10.51
N TRP A 61 -8.01 10.72 -11.09
CA TRP A 61 -8.04 12.18 -10.99
C TRP A 61 -8.17 12.68 -9.56
N GLU A 62 -9.15 12.17 -8.81
CA GLU A 62 -9.34 12.53 -7.39
C GLU A 62 -8.10 12.20 -6.55
N GLN A 63 -7.41 11.11 -6.87
CA GLN A 63 -6.15 10.74 -6.20
C GLN A 63 -4.99 11.68 -6.56
N ILE A 64 -4.92 12.18 -7.80
CA ILE A 64 -3.92 13.17 -8.23
C ILE A 64 -4.19 14.50 -7.54
N ASP A 65 -5.43 14.99 -7.60
CA ASP A 65 -5.82 16.27 -7.00
C ASP A 65 -5.48 16.31 -5.51
N GLU A 66 -5.74 15.22 -4.77
CA GLU A 66 -5.39 15.12 -3.36
C GLU A 66 -3.88 15.14 -3.12
N LEU A 67 -3.10 14.44 -3.95
CA LEU A 67 -1.64 14.44 -3.84
C LEU A 67 -1.02 15.81 -4.17
N GLU A 68 -1.53 16.50 -5.18
CA GLU A 68 -1.08 17.85 -5.54
C GLU A 68 -1.50 18.90 -4.51
N ALA A 69 -2.69 18.77 -3.93
CA ALA A 69 -3.13 19.62 -2.84
C ALA A 69 -2.22 19.47 -1.61
N ILE A 70 -1.81 18.24 -1.28
CA ILE A 70 -0.84 17.98 -0.21
C ILE A 70 0.52 18.62 -0.53
N GLU A 71 1.01 18.48 -1.78
CA GLU A 71 2.27 19.09 -2.22
C GLU A 71 2.24 20.63 -2.17
N ARG A 72 1.08 21.23 -2.47
CA ARG A 72 0.83 22.68 -2.36
C ARG A 72 0.59 23.15 -0.91
N GLY A 73 0.50 22.24 0.06
CA GLY A 73 0.18 22.57 1.45
C GLY A 73 -1.28 22.96 1.67
N GLU A 74 -2.16 22.66 0.73
CA GLU A 74 -3.59 22.92 0.77
C GLU A 74 -4.34 21.70 1.33
N GLN A 75 -4.18 21.43 2.63
CA GLN A 75 -4.97 20.38 3.27
C GLN A 75 -6.31 20.97 3.71
N THR A 76 -7.40 20.55 3.07
CA THR A 76 -8.76 20.92 3.50
C THR A 76 -9.18 20.05 4.68
N ARG A 77 -9.49 20.68 5.82
CA ARG A 77 -10.06 19.98 6.97
C ARG A 77 -11.55 20.34 7.04
N GLY A 78 -12.37 19.60 6.32
CA GLY A 78 -13.81 19.89 6.19
C GLY A 78 -14.09 20.99 5.15
N ARG A 79 -14.88 22.01 5.51
CA ARG A 79 -15.25 23.13 4.62
C ARG A 79 -14.28 24.31 4.69
N GLU A 80 -13.11 24.12 5.31
CA GLU A 80 -12.14 25.17 5.57
C GLU A 80 -10.78 24.79 4.94
N VAL A 81 -10.29 25.68 4.07
CA VAL A 81 -8.97 25.56 3.41
C VAL A 81 -7.95 26.20 4.34
N ILE A 82 -7.09 25.40 4.96
CA ILE A 82 -5.97 25.93 5.76
C ILE A 82 -4.75 25.97 4.85
N ARG A 83 -4.30 27.17 4.48
CA ARG A 83 -3.03 27.38 3.79
C ARG A 83 -1.93 27.41 4.83
N LEU A 84 -1.04 26.42 4.85
CA LEU A 84 0.16 26.51 5.68
C LEU A 84 1.19 27.41 4.98
N PRO A 85 1.70 28.47 5.65
CA PRO A 85 2.76 29.28 5.08
C PRO A 85 4.07 28.47 5.04
N VAL A 86 4.67 28.40 3.86
CA VAL A 86 6.06 27.98 3.68
C VAL A 86 6.92 29.21 4.00
N GLY A 87 7.83 29.10 4.99
CA GLY A 87 8.62 30.22 5.52
C GLY A 87 9.55 30.89 4.49
N GLY A 88 10.14 32.06 4.73
CA GLY A 88 10.19 32.96 5.89
C GLY A 88 10.70 34.34 5.43
N GLU A 89 11.25 35.13 6.37
CA GLU A 89 11.58 36.57 6.31
C GLU A 89 10.33 37.43 6.60
N GLY A 90 10.16 38.12 7.73
CA GLY A 90 11.10 38.81 8.61
C GLY A 90 10.55 40.23 8.75
N ASP A 91 9.90 40.53 9.88
CA ASP A 91 9.92 41.84 10.55
C ASP A 91 8.89 41.93 11.69
N GLU A 92 9.25 42.79 12.62
CA GLU A 92 8.98 42.80 14.04
C GLU A 92 7.65 43.43 14.46
N ASP A 93 7.33 43.16 15.73
CA ASP A 93 6.56 43.96 16.70
C ASP A 93 5.03 43.94 16.71
N GLY A 94 4.53 43.48 17.87
CA GLY A 94 3.12 43.55 18.27
C GLY A 94 2.84 42.73 19.52
N GLU A 95 3.37 43.15 20.67
CA GLU A 95 3.03 42.62 21.99
C GLU A 95 1.53 42.73 22.27
N GLU A 96 0.85 41.63 22.63
CA GLU A 96 -0.20 41.69 23.64
C GLU A 96 -0.36 40.36 24.39
N ARG A 97 -0.28 40.47 25.72
CA ARG A 97 -0.27 39.39 26.71
C ARG A 97 -1.68 38.87 26.95
N ALA A 98 -1.88 37.56 26.83
CA ALA A 98 -2.90 36.85 27.60
C ALA A 98 -2.38 35.47 28.05
N SER A 99 -2.20 35.35 29.35
CA SER A 99 -1.71 34.19 30.09
C SER A 99 -2.76 33.08 30.23
N ALA A 100 -2.44 31.85 29.81
CA ALA A 100 -3.00 30.62 30.37
C ALA A 100 -1.98 29.47 30.29
N ARG A 101 -1.93 28.67 31.36
CA ARG A 101 -0.90 27.71 31.77
C ARG A 101 -0.86 26.39 30.97
N PRO A 102 0.19 25.55 31.14
CA PRO A 102 0.57 24.50 30.20
C PRO A 102 -0.08 23.15 30.53
N SER A 103 -0.45 22.37 29.51
CA SER A 103 -0.72 20.94 29.66
C SER A 103 -0.22 20.18 28.44
N GLU A 104 0.85 19.42 28.69
CA GLU A 104 1.16 18.07 28.24
C GLU A 104 0.96 17.67 26.77
N ALA A 105 2.09 17.21 26.23
CA ALA A 105 2.23 16.52 24.96
C ALA A 105 1.29 15.31 24.86
N THR A 106 0.30 15.40 23.98
CA THR A 106 -0.36 14.23 23.39
C THR A 106 -0.10 14.24 21.89
N ALA A 107 0.65 13.23 21.42
CA ALA A 107 0.85 12.91 20.02
C ALA A 107 -0.51 12.88 19.30
N ARG A 108 -0.68 13.76 18.30
CA ARG A 108 -1.92 13.86 17.54
C ARG A 108 -1.99 12.69 16.54
N PRO A 109 -3.07 11.89 16.53
CA PRO A 109 -3.28 10.90 15.48
C PRO A 109 -3.47 11.62 14.15
N GLN A 110 -2.70 11.23 13.14
CA GLN A 110 -2.93 11.62 11.75
C GLN A 110 -4.37 11.25 11.39
N ALA A 111 -5.20 12.26 11.14
CA ALA A 111 -6.57 12.09 10.71
C ALA A 111 -6.55 11.53 9.28
N GLN A 112 -6.69 10.21 9.15
CA GLN A 112 -6.96 9.56 7.88
C GLN A 112 -8.34 10.03 7.36
N PRO A 113 -8.52 10.29 6.05
CA PRO A 113 -9.80 10.67 5.50
C PRO A 113 -10.82 9.54 5.70
N VAL A 114 -11.87 9.82 6.47
CA VAL A 114 -12.87 8.86 6.98
C VAL A 114 -13.93 8.48 5.92
N GLY A 115 -13.76 8.87 4.67
CA GLY A 115 -14.81 8.77 3.64
C GLY A 115 -14.91 7.46 2.85
N SER A 116 -13.83 6.68 2.71
CA SER A 116 -13.78 5.59 1.70
C SER A 116 -13.32 4.24 2.22
N ALA A 117 -12.84 4.15 3.47
CA ALA A 117 -12.21 2.93 3.97
C ALA A 117 -13.17 1.73 4.14
N LYS A 118 -14.49 1.97 4.23
CA LYS A 118 -15.50 0.92 4.51
C LYS A 118 -15.95 0.14 3.26
N THR A 119 -15.79 0.70 2.06
CA THR A 119 -16.23 0.09 0.79
C THR A 119 -15.16 0.09 -0.31
N ALA A 120 -13.91 0.40 0.04
CA ALA A 120 -12.83 0.41 -0.93
C ALA A 120 -12.41 -1.00 -1.35
N THR A 121 -12.26 -1.19 -2.66
CA THR A 121 -11.70 -2.38 -3.31
C THR A 121 -10.29 -2.06 -3.78
N HIS A 122 -9.32 -2.86 -3.35
CA HIS A 122 -7.93 -2.67 -3.74
C HIS A 122 -7.45 -3.75 -4.71
N ARG A 123 -6.58 -3.34 -5.63
CA ARG A 123 -5.75 -4.22 -6.44
C ARG A 123 -4.33 -4.18 -5.91
N LEU A 124 -3.74 -5.36 -5.71
CA LEU A 124 -2.35 -5.52 -5.28
C LEU A 124 -1.52 -6.09 -6.43
N VAL A 125 -0.23 -5.74 -6.46
CA VAL A 125 0.78 -6.52 -7.16
C VAL A 125 1.54 -7.33 -6.12
N LEU A 126 1.43 -8.64 -6.19
CA LEU A 126 2.05 -9.58 -5.26
C LEU A 126 3.23 -10.25 -5.94
N GLN A 127 4.33 -10.42 -5.21
CA GLN A 127 5.52 -11.12 -5.69
C GLN A 127 5.87 -12.27 -4.75
N ASP A 128 6.15 -13.44 -5.29
CA ASP A 128 6.67 -14.56 -4.50
C ASP A 128 8.19 -14.49 -4.31
N SER A 129 8.74 -15.46 -3.59
CA SER A 129 10.18 -15.50 -3.30
C SER A 129 11.05 -15.85 -4.53
N LYS A 130 10.46 -16.28 -5.65
CA LYS A 130 11.13 -16.49 -6.94
C LYS A 130 11.08 -15.24 -7.82
N GLY A 131 10.43 -14.17 -7.35
CA GLY A 131 10.26 -12.94 -8.09
C GLY A 131 9.06 -12.96 -9.05
N GLN A 132 8.26 -14.03 -9.08
CA GLN A 132 7.08 -14.13 -9.92
C GLN A 132 6.00 -13.18 -9.40
N LYS A 133 5.51 -12.29 -10.28
CA LYS A 133 4.49 -11.29 -9.96
C LYS A 133 3.10 -11.73 -10.42
N VAL A 134 2.09 -11.44 -9.62
CA VAL A 134 0.68 -11.69 -9.93
C VAL A 134 -0.18 -10.57 -9.36
N TYR A 135 -1.29 -10.26 -10.01
CA TYR A 135 -2.27 -9.34 -9.46
C TYR A 135 -3.12 -10.02 -8.40
N GLY A 136 -3.40 -9.33 -7.30
CA GLY A 136 -4.37 -9.71 -6.29
C GLY A 136 -5.56 -8.76 -6.33
N LEU A 137 -6.77 -9.29 -6.32
CA LEU A 137 -8.00 -8.50 -6.25
C LEU A 137 -8.72 -8.76 -4.93
N GLU A 138 -8.98 -7.70 -4.18
CA GLU A 138 -9.80 -7.75 -2.97
C GLU A 138 -11.27 -8.02 -3.30
N LEU A 139 -11.73 -9.26 -3.08
CA LEU A 139 -13.15 -9.60 -3.30
C LEU A 139 -14.04 -9.23 -2.12
N VAL A 140 -13.48 -9.37 -0.91
CA VAL A 140 -14.15 -9.06 0.35
C VAL A 140 -13.23 -8.15 1.13
N ARG A 141 -13.82 -7.13 1.77
CA ARG A 141 -13.07 -6.10 2.48
C ARG A 141 -12.13 -6.71 3.51
N LEU A 142 -10.85 -6.35 3.39
CA LEU A 142 -9.75 -6.66 4.28
C LEU A 142 -9.24 -5.34 4.87
N PRO A 143 -9.58 -4.99 6.12
CA PRO A 143 -9.16 -3.72 6.73
C PRO A 143 -7.64 -3.50 6.73
N GLU A 144 -6.87 -4.59 6.78
CA GLU A 144 -5.41 -4.58 6.71
C GLU A 144 -4.88 -4.19 5.32
N ILE A 145 -5.69 -4.36 4.28
CA ILE A 145 -5.38 -3.96 2.90
C ILE A 145 -6.04 -2.61 2.65
N ALA A 146 -5.32 -1.54 2.98
CA ALA A 146 -5.75 -0.19 2.67
C ALA A 146 -4.52 0.67 2.38
N MET A 147 -4.68 1.67 1.52
CA MET A 147 -3.64 2.68 1.33
C MET A 147 -3.40 3.43 2.64
N GLY A 148 -2.14 3.58 3.04
CA GLY A 148 -1.75 4.18 4.33
C GLY A 148 -1.72 3.19 5.49
N THR A 149 -2.34 2.01 5.37
CA THR A 149 -2.26 0.91 6.36
C THR A 149 -1.27 -0.14 5.90
N LEU A 150 -1.41 -0.64 4.67
CA LEU A 150 -0.54 -1.64 4.08
C LEU A 150 0.73 -0.97 3.54
N SER A 151 1.88 -1.37 4.09
CA SER A 151 3.18 -0.90 3.60
C SER A 151 3.66 -1.69 2.39
N ILE A 152 4.47 -1.06 1.54
CA ILE A 152 5.11 -1.76 0.42
C ILE A 152 6.24 -2.63 0.95
N GLY A 153 6.36 -3.83 0.39
CA GLY A 153 7.19 -4.91 0.91
C GLY A 153 6.56 -5.66 2.08
N ALA A 154 5.33 -5.33 2.50
CA ALA A 154 4.61 -6.11 3.51
C ALA A 154 4.44 -7.55 3.05
N LYS A 155 4.54 -8.49 4.00
CA LYS A 155 4.42 -9.92 3.77
C LYS A 155 2.99 -10.36 3.98
N ILE A 156 2.51 -11.20 3.07
CA ILE A 156 1.18 -11.80 3.11
C ILE A 156 1.35 -13.30 2.92
N LEU A 157 0.59 -14.07 3.71
CA LEU A 157 0.44 -15.50 3.53
C LEU A 157 -0.87 -15.76 2.78
N LEU A 158 -0.75 -16.41 1.63
CA LEU A 158 -1.88 -16.98 0.90
C LEU A 158 -1.99 -18.45 1.29
N LYS A 159 -3.11 -18.84 1.91
CA LYS A 159 -3.31 -20.21 2.37
C LYS A 159 -3.59 -21.14 1.19
N LYS A 160 -3.28 -22.43 1.37
CA LYS A 160 -3.69 -23.51 0.48
C LYS A 160 -5.18 -23.40 0.15
N GLY A 161 -5.50 -23.59 -1.13
CA GLY A 161 -6.86 -23.45 -1.65
C GLY A 161 -7.26 -22.02 -2.00
N THR A 162 -6.38 -21.02 -1.85
CA THR A 162 -6.62 -19.68 -2.40
C THR A 162 -6.88 -19.78 -3.90
N VAL A 163 -7.91 -19.07 -4.35
CA VAL A 163 -8.38 -19.12 -5.74
C VAL A 163 -7.64 -18.09 -6.58
N VAL A 164 -7.21 -18.51 -7.76
CA VAL A 164 -6.66 -17.66 -8.80
C VAL A 164 -7.53 -17.79 -10.02
N ALA A 165 -8.17 -16.71 -10.45
CA ALA A 165 -9.05 -16.71 -11.60
C ALA A 165 -8.49 -15.80 -12.69
N ARG A 166 -8.36 -16.33 -13.92
CA ARG A 166 -7.87 -15.58 -15.09
C ARG A 166 -6.58 -14.81 -14.80
N GLY A 167 -5.63 -15.43 -14.11
CA GLY A 167 -4.35 -14.80 -13.76
C GLY A 167 -4.36 -13.88 -12.55
N ASN A 168 -5.48 -13.75 -11.81
CA ASN A 168 -5.60 -12.87 -10.65
C ASN A 168 -5.89 -13.67 -9.37
N VAL A 169 -5.12 -13.43 -8.31
CA VAL A 169 -5.37 -14.00 -6.98
C VAL A 169 -6.59 -13.33 -6.37
N LEU A 170 -7.57 -14.11 -5.96
CA LEU A 170 -8.78 -13.63 -5.33
C LEU A 170 -8.58 -13.56 -3.81
N LEU A 171 -8.41 -12.34 -3.30
CA LEU A 171 -8.12 -12.10 -1.90
C LEU A 171 -9.40 -12.15 -1.07
N HIS A 172 -9.42 -13.05 -0.10
CA HIS A 172 -10.55 -13.27 0.80
C HIS A 172 -10.05 -13.49 2.24
N PRO A 173 -10.69 -12.92 3.27
CA PRO A 173 -10.24 -13.02 4.67
C PRO A 173 -9.98 -14.44 5.19
N LYS A 174 -10.74 -15.41 4.69
CA LYS A 174 -10.54 -16.83 5.04
C LYS A 174 -9.17 -17.38 4.63
N ASN A 175 -8.64 -16.93 3.49
CA ASN A 175 -7.50 -17.53 2.81
C ASN A 175 -6.27 -16.62 2.78
N VAL A 176 -6.39 -15.39 3.29
CA VAL A 176 -5.33 -14.40 3.31
C VAL A 176 -5.01 -14.05 4.75
N GLN A 177 -3.73 -13.98 5.09
CA GLN A 177 -3.26 -13.49 6.38
C GLN A 177 -2.15 -12.46 6.16
N CYS A 178 -2.38 -11.22 6.58
CA CYS A 178 -1.36 -10.19 6.54
C CYS A 178 -0.38 -10.41 7.68
N LEU A 179 0.91 -10.56 7.35
CA LEU A 179 1.97 -10.72 8.35
C LEU A 179 2.63 -9.38 8.70
N GLY A 180 2.36 -8.34 7.89
CA GLY A 180 2.90 -7.00 8.04
C GLY A 180 4.34 -6.89 7.53
N GLY A 181 5.10 -5.95 8.09
CA GLY A 181 6.43 -5.62 7.60
C GLY A 181 6.43 -4.54 6.52
N LYS A 182 7.63 -4.10 6.16
CA LYS A 182 7.86 -2.97 5.26
C LYS A 182 9.30 -3.03 4.76
N ILE A 183 9.50 -2.84 3.46
CA ILE A 183 10.82 -2.60 2.89
C ILE A 183 10.95 -1.09 2.72
N GLU A 184 11.71 -0.44 3.60
CA GLU A 184 11.76 1.03 3.71
C GLU A 184 12.08 1.72 2.38
N ALA A 185 13.11 1.24 1.68
CA ALA A 185 13.51 1.80 0.39
C ALA A 185 12.38 1.71 -0.66
N TRP A 186 11.66 0.58 -0.70
CA TRP A 186 10.57 0.38 -1.66
C TRP A 186 9.35 1.23 -1.33
N HIS A 187 8.99 1.31 -0.05
CA HIS A 187 7.86 2.12 0.37
C HIS A 187 8.09 3.61 0.13
N LYS A 188 9.30 4.10 0.41
CA LYS A 188 9.70 5.48 0.12
C LYS A 188 9.63 5.76 -1.38
N ALA A 189 10.29 4.95 -2.21
CA ALA A 189 10.26 5.10 -3.66
C ALA A 189 8.84 4.98 -4.25
N TRP A 190 8.00 4.13 -3.65
CA TRP A 190 6.61 3.98 -4.06
C TRP A 190 5.79 5.24 -3.77
N LEU A 191 5.95 5.84 -2.58
CA LEU A 191 5.27 7.08 -2.20
C LEU A 191 5.69 8.25 -3.11
N GLU A 192 7.00 8.44 -3.28
CA GLU A 192 7.57 9.52 -4.10
C GLU A 192 7.18 9.39 -5.59
N GLY A 193 7.20 8.16 -6.12
CA GLY A 193 6.85 7.90 -7.51
C GLY A 193 5.34 7.81 -7.80
N ARG A 194 4.47 7.89 -6.79
CA ARG A 194 3.04 7.61 -6.96
C ARG A 194 2.34 8.63 -7.85
N LEU A 195 2.62 9.92 -7.66
CA LEU A 195 2.00 10.99 -8.44
C LEU A 195 2.36 10.87 -9.92
N ALA A 196 3.64 10.64 -10.23
CA ALA A 196 4.12 10.45 -11.58
C ALA A 196 3.46 9.24 -12.26
N ARG A 197 3.38 8.09 -11.58
CA ARG A 197 2.69 6.90 -12.11
C ARG A 197 1.21 7.15 -12.39
N LEU A 198 0.50 7.85 -11.50
CA LEU A 198 -0.92 8.16 -11.72
C LEU A 198 -1.12 9.06 -12.95
N LYS A 199 -0.28 10.07 -13.13
CA LYS A 199 -0.31 10.97 -14.30
C LYS A 199 -0.04 10.21 -15.61
N GLU A 200 0.96 9.35 -15.61
CA GLU A 200 1.32 8.52 -16.78
C GLU A 200 0.16 7.61 -17.21
N VAL A 201 -0.49 6.93 -16.25
CA VAL A 201 -1.63 6.04 -16.55
C VAL A 201 -2.81 6.78 -17.17
N ILE A 202 -3.09 8.01 -16.72
CA ILE A 202 -4.15 8.84 -17.31
C ILE A 202 -3.78 9.32 -18.72
N ALA A 203 -2.52 9.71 -18.92
CA ALA A 203 -2.04 10.13 -20.23
C ALA A 203 -2.13 8.98 -21.24
N ALA A 204 -1.75 7.77 -20.85
CA ALA A 204 -1.86 6.57 -21.68
C ALA A 204 -3.31 6.20 -22.00
N GLY A 205 -4.22 6.27 -21.01
CA GLY A 205 -5.64 5.97 -21.21
C GLY A 205 -6.45 7.02 -21.97
N SER A 206 -5.86 8.19 -22.27
CA SER A 206 -6.49 9.23 -23.10
C SER A 206 -6.10 9.12 -24.58
N GLN A 207 -5.23 8.17 -24.93
CA GLN A 207 -4.77 7.91 -26.31
C GLN A 207 -5.37 6.63 -26.94
N GLU A 208 -6.31 5.97 -26.25
CA GLU A 208 -7.17 4.91 -26.78
C GLU A 208 -8.58 5.45 -27.07
#